data_AF-A0A3R8PEH2-F1
#
_entry.id   AF-A0A3R8PEH2-F1
#
_cell.length_a   1.000
_cell.length_b   1.000
_cell.length_c   1.000
_cell.angle_alpha   90.00
_cell.angle_beta   90.00
_cell.angle_gamma   90.00
#
_symmetry.space_group_name_H-M   'P 1'
#
loop_
_entity.id
_entity.type
_entity.pdbx_description
1 polymer ?
#
loop_
_entity_poly.entity_id
_entity_poly.type
_entity_poly.pdbx_seq_one_letter_code
_entity_poly.pdbx_strand_id
1 'polypeptide(L)'
;MTTRTRRSSPRADRLIPALMGTAIGDSWGYPYTLPPQPTSTPQPEDPVISDDTQMSLALIAAMDRITSRGLARVTGMQEIAYEFMDFNRDADNDRFPGRAVVTALDLLDELGPEHWPKATTHSGGCGSIMRLTPAALLADEGTQMGWAVTQGLITHNSPLARASTVMLTAVLLAEPTEDLIDVARGWRPTRCSPRTGC
;
A
#
# COMPACT_ATOMS: atom_id res chain seq x y z
N MET A 1 -17.93 17.27 24.48
CA MET A 1 -17.10 16.25 23.81
C MET A 1 -17.64 16.13 22.40
N THR A 2 -17.11 16.92 21.47
CA THR A 2 -17.59 16.97 20.08
C THR A 2 -17.11 15.73 19.35
N THR A 3 -18.02 14.83 19.03
CA THR A 3 -17.78 13.68 18.15
C THR A 3 -17.43 14.24 16.78
N ARG A 4 -16.14 14.34 16.48
CA ARG A 4 -15.66 14.68 15.13
C ARG A 4 -16.08 13.52 14.24
N THR A 5 -17.15 13.68 13.48
CA THR A 5 -17.57 12.72 12.46
C THR A 5 -16.41 12.55 11.49
N ARG A 6 -15.72 11.41 11.61
CA ARG A 6 -14.56 11.05 10.79
C ARG A 6 -15.09 10.77 9.39
N ARG A 7 -14.98 11.76 8.50
CA ARG A 7 -15.30 11.55 7.08
C ARG A 7 -14.23 10.63 6.52
N SER A 8 -14.66 9.48 5.98
CA SER A 8 -13.83 8.72 5.06
C SER A 8 -13.32 9.66 3.97
N SER A 9 -12.10 9.41 3.50
CA SER A 9 -11.52 10.15 2.37
C SER A 9 -12.54 10.16 1.21
N PRO A 10 -12.84 11.31 0.57
CA PRO A 10 -13.66 11.36 -0.64
C PRO A 10 -13.12 10.50 -1.80
N ARG A 11 -11.90 9.97 -1.65
CA ARG A 11 -11.24 9.09 -2.62
C ARG A 11 -11.41 7.60 -2.28
N ALA A 12 -12.09 7.24 -1.19
CA ALA A 12 -12.39 5.85 -0.85
C ALA A 12 -13.17 5.15 -1.98
N ASP A 13 -14.01 5.88 -2.71
CA ASP A 13 -14.73 5.37 -3.89
C ASP A 13 -13.78 4.93 -5.02
N ARG A 14 -12.53 5.42 -5.03
CA ARG A 14 -11.48 5.00 -5.99
C ARG A 14 -10.81 3.68 -5.59
N LEU A 15 -11.04 3.17 -4.37
CA LEU A 15 -10.36 1.97 -3.87
C LEU A 15 -10.69 0.74 -4.71
N ILE A 16 -11.98 0.47 -4.94
CA ILE A 16 -12.40 -0.74 -5.68
C ILE A 16 -11.86 -0.73 -7.11
N PRO A 17 -12.02 0.35 -7.92
CA PRO A 17 -11.41 0.42 -9.24
C PRO A 17 -9.89 0.26 -9.23
N ALA A 18 -9.19 0.87 -8.26
CA ALA A 18 -7.75 0.77 -8.16
C ALA A 18 -7.29 -0.65 -7.79
N LEU A 19 -7.97 -1.31 -6.85
CA LEU A 19 -7.71 -2.70 -6.47
C LEU A 19 -7.98 -3.66 -7.62
N MET A 20 -9.05 -3.45 -8.39
CA MET A 20 -9.33 -4.24 -9.60
C MET A 20 -8.22 -4.07 -10.63
N GLY A 21 -7.71 -2.85 -10.81
CA GLY A 21 -6.55 -2.60 -11.67
C GLY A 21 -5.31 -3.35 -11.21
N THR A 22 -5.02 -3.34 -9.90
CA THR A 22 -3.93 -4.14 -9.30
C THR A 22 -4.14 -5.63 -9.59
N ALA A 23 -5.31 -6.19 -9.27
CA ALA A 23 -5.58 -7.62 -9.44
C ALA A 23 -5.55 -8.09 -10.91
N ILE A 24 -6.04 -7.26 -11.83
CA ILE A 24 -5.96 -7.55 -13.27
C ILE A 24 -4.51 -7.51 -13.73
N GLY A 25 -3.75 -6.47 -13.37
CA GLY A 25 -2.34 -6.35 -13.76
C GLY A 25 -1.47 -7.48 -13.21
N ASP A 26 -1.65 -7.78 -11.93
CA ASP A 26 -1.03 -8.90 -11.22
C ASP A 26 -1.34 -10.23 -11.93
N SER A 27 -2.62 -10.61 -12.03
CA SER A 27 -3.00 -11.90 -12.60
C SER A 27 -2.63 -12.07 -14.08
N TRP A 28 -2.51 -10.97 -14.83
CA TRP A 28 -2.06 -10.99 -16.21
C TRP A 28 -0.53 -11.13 -16.34
N GLY A 29 0.23 -10.52 -15.43
CA GLY A 29 1.69 -10.54 -15.43
C GLY A 29 2.31 -11.76 -14.75
N TYR A 30 1.69 -12.23 -13.66
CA TYR A 30 2.21 -13.25 -12.76
C TYR A 30 2.72 -14.52 -13.48
N PRO A 31 1.97 -15.13 -14.43
CA PRO A 31 2.41 -16.35 -15.11
C PRO A 31 3.71 -16.21 -15.92
N TYR A 32 4.11 -14.97 -16.22
CA TYR A 32 5.27 -14.65 -17.05
C TYR A 32 6.40 -13.97 -16.25
N THR A 33 6.36 -14.07 -14.92
CA THR A 33 7.36 -13.45 -14.03
C THR A 33 8.76 -14.05 -14.22
N LEU A 34 8.84 -15.34 -14.56
CA LEU A 34 10.11 -16.04 -14.75
C LEU A 34 10.49 -16.18 -16.24
N PRO A 35 11.80 -16.19 -16.56
CA PRO A 35 12.26 -16.46 -17.92
C PRO A 35 11.85 -17.85 -18.45
N PRO A 36 11.65 -18.00 -19.78
CA PRO A 36 11.70 -16.94 -20.79
C PRO A 36 10.43 -16.08 -20.76
N GLN A 37 10.62 -14.77 -20.72
CA GLN A 37 9.49 -13.84 -20.78
C GLN A 37 9.08 -13.61 -22.24
N PRO A 38 7.78 -13.50 -22.55
CA PRO A 38 7.31 -13.23 -23.89
C PRO A 38 7.63 -11.78 -24.30
N THR A 39 7.70 -11.50 -25.60
CA THR A 39 7.89 -10.13 -26.11
C THR A 39 6.70 -9.20 -25.79
N SER A 40 5.52 -9.80 -25.62
CA SER A 40 4.30 -9.14 -25.15
C SER A 40 3.53 -10.12 -24.27
N THR A 41 2.97 -9.65 -23.14
CA THR A 41 2.24 -10.51 -22.19
C THR A 41 0.92 -11.03 -22.79
N PRO A 42 0.81 -12.32 -23.14
CA PRO A 42 -0.43 -12.87 -23.67
C PRO A 42 -1.50 -12.94 -22.58
N GLN A 43 -2.76 -13.05 -22.99
CA GLN A 43 -3.84 -13.32 -22.05
C GLN A 43 -3.59 -14.68 -21.38
N PRO A 44 -3.55 -14.75 -20.04
CA PRO A 44 -3.41 -16.02 -19.34
C PRO A 44 -4.66 -16.90 -19.52
N GLU A 45 -4.46 -18.21 -19.65
CA GLU A 45 -5.55 -19.19 -19.70
C GLU A 45 -6.28 -19.26 -18.34
N ASP A 46 -5.50 -19.34 -17.26
CA ASP A 46 -5.98 -19.38 -15.88
C ASP A 46 -5.41 -18.18 -15.08
N PRO A 47 -6.04 -17.00 -15.12
CA PRO A 47 -5.58 -15.83 -14.38
C PRO A 47 -5.66 -16.10 -12.87
N VAL A 48 -4.52 -15.97 -12.21
CA VAL A 48 -4.40 -16.13 -10.76
C VAL A 48 -3.61 -14.96 -10.20
N ILE A 49 -4.11 -14.38 -9.09
CA ILE A 49 -3.42 -13.30 -8.39
C ILE A 49 -2.19 -13.82 -7.62
N SER A 50 -1.18 -12.97 -7.44
CA SER A 50 0.05 -13.22 -6.69
C SER A 50 0.09 -12.45 -5.36
N ASP A 51 1.26 -12.46 -4.73
CA ASP A 51 1.62 -11.64 -3.58
C ASP A 51 1.28 -10.15 -3.73
N ASP A 52 1.33 -9.57 -4.94
CA ASP A 52 0.94 -8.18 -5.21
C ASP A 52 -0.49 -7.88 -4.70
N THR A 53 -1.47 -8.69 -5.13
CA THR A 53 -2.86 -8.52 -4.69
C THR A 53 -3.09 -9.05 -3.29
N GLN A 54 -2.51 -10.19 -2.92
CA GLN A 54 -2.71 -10.78 -1.59
C GLN A 54 -2.22 -9.83 -0.48
N MET A 55 -1.04 -9.22 -0.65
CA MET A 55 -0.55 -8.22 0.31
C MET A 55 -1.35 -6.91 0.27
N SER A 56 -1.96 -6.56 -0.88
CA SER A 56 -2.89 -5.43 -0.96
C SER A 56 -4.15 -5.69 -0.12
N LEU A 57 -4.69 -6.92 -0.16
CA LEU A 57 -5.84 -7.33 0.65
C LEU A 57 -5.52 -7.32 2.15
N ALA A 58 -4.35 -7.82 2.55
CA ALA A 58 -3.86 -7.73 3.93
C ALA A 58 -3.76 -6.27 4.40
N LEU A 59 -3.25 -5.38 3.54
CA LEU A 59 -3.19 -3.94 3.87
C LEU A 59 -4.59 -3.31 3.97
N ILE A 60 -5.56 -3.74 3.17
CA ILE A 60 -6.97 -3.29 3.30
C ILE A 60 -7.51 -3.66 4.68
N ALA A 61 -7.34 -4.92 5.11
CA ALA A 61 -7.80 -5.38 6.42
C ALA A 61 -7.20 -4.56 7.57
N ALA A 62 -5.89 -4.28 7.52
CA ALA A 62 -5.23 -3.43 8.51
C ALA A 62 -5.75 -1.99 8.47
N MET A 63 -5.83 -1.38 7.29
CA MET A 63 -6.26 0.01 7.12
C MET A 63 -7.72 0.23 7.51
N ASP A 64 -8.60 -0.73 7.26
CA ASP A 64 -10.00 -0.69 7.72
C ASP A 64 -10.07 -0.66 9.26
N ARG A 65 -9.30 -1.52 9.95
CA ARG A 65 -9.23 -1.48 11.43
C ARG A 65 -8.59 -0.20 11.97
N ILE A 66 -7.52 0.28 11.35
CA ILE A 66 -6.85 1.53 11.73
C ILE A 66 -7.82 2.70 11.63
N THR A 67 -8.58 2.75 10.54
CA THR A 67 -9.47 3.88 10.26
C THR A 67 -10.76 3.80 11.09
N SER A 68 -11.43 2.65 11.14
CA SER A 68 -12.64 2.46 11.94
C SER A 68 -12.42 2.71 13.43
N ARG A 69 -11.24 2.35 13.97
CA ARG A 69 -10.91 2.51 15.40
C ARG A 69 -10.10 3.77 15.70
N GLY A 70 -9.68 4.53 14.69
CA GLY A 70 -8.86 5.73 14.86
C GLY A 70 -7.50 5.45 15.53
N LEU A 71 -6.84 4.36 15.15
CA LEU A 71 -5.60 3.92 15.79
C LEU A 71 -4.46 4.92 15.56
N ALA A 72 -3.67 5.16 16.61
CA ALA A 72 -2.44 5.95 16.52
C ALA A 72 -1.39 5.23 15.66
N ARG A 73 -0.40 5.98 15.14
CA ARG A 73 0.61 5.45 14.22
C ARG A 73 1.33 4.21 14.75
N VAL A 74 1.74 4.22 16.02
CA VAL A 74 2.47 3.09 16.63
C VAL A 74 1.62 1.83 16.59
N THR A 75 0.39 1.87 17.11
CA THR A 75 -0.52 0.72 17.13
C THR A 75 -0.96 0.32 15.72
N GLY A 76 -1.24 1.26 14.83
CA GLY A 76 -1.61 0.92 13.45
C GLY A 76 -0.48 0.26 12.66
N MET A 77 0.79 0.61 12.91
CA MET A 77 1.91 -0.11 12.32
C MET A 77 2.00 -1.56 12.81
N GLN A 78 1.62 -1.82 14.07
CA GLN A 78 1.53 -3.18 14.61
C GLN A 78 0.40 -3.96 13.95
N GLU A 79 -0.74 -3.33 13.68
CA GLU A 79 -1.85 -3.96 12.93
C GLU A 79 -1.47 -4.32 11.49
N ILE A 80 -0.72 -3.44 10.80
CA ILE A 80 -0.23 -3.76 9.45
C ILE A 80 0.78 -4.91 9.51
N ALA A 81 1.69 -4.90 10.48
CA ALA A 81 2.64 -5.99 10.66
C ALA A 81 1.93 -7.32 10.94
N TYR A 82 0.90 -7.30 11.79
CA TYR A 82 0.08 -8.46 12.09
C TYR A 82 -0.60 -9.02 10.83
N GLU A 83 -1.26 -8.20 10.02
CA GLU A 83 -1.91 -8.65 8.78
C GLU A 83 -0.90 -9.16 7.74
N PHE A 84 0.30 -8.58 7.67
CA PHE A 84 1.35 -9.12 6.81
C PHE A 84 1.89 -10.45 7.31
N MET A 85 2.01 -10.65 8.63
CA MET A 85 2.39 -11.94 9.20
C MET A 85 1.31 -13.00 8.91
N ASP A 86 0.03 -12.66 9.01
CA ASP A 86 -1.06 -13.56 8.66
C ASP A 86 -1.03 -13.93 7.17
N PHE A 87 -0.76 -12.96 6.27
CA PHE A 87 -0.44 -13.24 4.86
C PHE A 87 0.74 -14.20 4.71
N ASN A 88 1.84 -14.01 5.45
CA ASN A 88 3.04 -14.84 5.33
C ASN A 88 2.77 -16.31 5.66
N ARG A 89 1.86 -16.55 6.60
CA ARG A 89 1.47 -17.88 7.09
C ARG A 89 0.37 -18.54 6.24
N ASP A 90 -0.27 -17.79 5.35
CA ASP A 90 -1.34 -18.31 4.50
C ASP A 90 -0.80 -19.40 3.57
N ALA A 91 -1.52 -20.50 3.45
CA ALA A 91 -1.14 -21.60 2.55
C ALA A 91 -1.17 -21.17 1.07
N ASP A 92 -1.96 -20.15 0.73
CA ASP A 92 -2.02 -19.55 -0.60
C ASP A 92 -0.88 -18.56 -0.88
N ASN A 93 0.01 -18.28 0.08
CA ASN A 93 1.23 -17.48 -0.12
C ASN A 93 2.38 -18.30 -0.75
N ASP A 94 2.06 -19.12 -1.75
CA ASP A 94 3.03 -19.84 -2.57
C ASP A 94 3.30 -19.15 -3.92
N ARG A 95 2.69 -17.96 -4.12
CA ARG A 95 2.63 -17.25 -5.40
C ARG A 95 3.64 -16.13 -5.50
N PHE A 96 4.91 -16.53 -5.41
CA PHE A 96 6.09 -15.69 -5.68
C PHE A 96 6.39 -14.55 -4.68
N PRO A 97 6.19 -14.73 -3.35
CA PRO A 97 6.55 -13.70 -2.40
C PRO A 97 8.05 -13.37 -2.49
N GLY A 98 8.35 -12.09 -2.60
CA GLY A 98 9.74 -11.62 -2.70
C GLY A 98 10.57 -11.95 -1.45
N ARG A 99 11.84 -12.34 -1.63
CA ARG A 99 12.76 -12.70 -0.52
C ARG A 99 12.81 -11.66 0.61
N ALA A 100 12.79 -10.37 0.26
CA ALA A 100 12.82 -9.28 1.24
C ALA A 100 11.55 -9.23 2.11
N VAL A 101 10.40 -9.61 1.56
CA VAL A 101 9.15 -9.75 2.32
C VAL A 101 9.27 -10.92 3.26
N VAL A 102 9.53 -12.13 2.73
CA VAL A 102 9.62 -13.37 3.51
C VAL A 102 10.64 -13.23 4.65
N THR A 103 11.84 -12.73 4.38
CA THR A 103 12.88 -12.54 5.41
C THR A 103 12.42 -11.63 6.55
N ALA A 104 11.70 -10.54 6.25
CA ALA A 104 11.21 -9.65 7.28
C ALA A 104 10.04 -10.25 8.07
N LEU A 105 9.14 -10.96 7.41
CA LEU A 105 7.95 -11.53 8.03
C LEU A 105 8.27 -12.78 8.86
N ASP A 106 9.20 -13.63 8.42
CA ASP A 106 9.71 -14.76 9.20
C ASP A 106 10.37 -14.27 10.51
N LEU A 107 11.18 -13.20 10.46
CA LEU A 107 11.76 -12.61 11.66
C LEU A 107 10.69 -11.97 12.56
N LEU A 108 9.61 -11.43 11.98
CA LEU A 108 8.47 -10.95 12.76
C LEU A 108 7.68 -12.09 13.42
N ASP A 109 7.60 -13.26 12.79
CA ASP A 109 6.98 -14.44 13.39
C ASP A 109 7.72 -14.89 14.66
N GLU A 110 9.04 -14.71 14.71
CA GLU A 110 9.84 -14.96 15.91
C GLU A 110 9.70 -13.86 16.97
N LEU A 111 9.63 -12.59 16.56
CA LEU A 111 9.71 -11.44 17.47
C LEU A 111 8.36 -10.88 17.93
N GLY A 112 7.30 -11.04 17.14
CA GLY A 112 6.01 -10.38 17.33
C GLY A 112 5.88 -9.03 16.58
N PRO A 113 4.65 -8.63 16.21
CA PRO A 113 4.38 -7.47 15.33
C PRO A 113 4.83 -6.13 15.91
N GLU A 114 4.91 -5.99 17.23
CA GLU A 114 5.44 -4.81 17.91
C GLU A 114 6.93 -4.54 17.63
N HIS A 115 7.65 -5.54 17.15
CA HIS A 115 9.06 -5.48 16.82
C HIS A 115 9.34 -5.22 15.33
N TRP A 116 8.33 -4.83 14.54
CA TRP A 116 8.50 -4.53 13.10
C TRP A 116 9.72 -3.65 12.75
N PRO A 117 10.14 -2.63 13.54
CA PRO A 117 11.31 -1.83 13.17
C PRO A 117 12.62 -2.63 13.17
N LYS A 118 12.68 -3.74 13.90
CA LYS A 118 13.86 -4.62 13.98
C LYS A 118 13.93 -5.64 12.85
N ALA A 119 12.79 -5.93 12.21
CA ALA A 119 12.69 -7.00 11.22
C ALA A 119 12.82 -6.53 9.76
N THR A 120 12.70 -5.22 9.50
CA THR A 120 12.75 -4.68 8.15
C THR A 120 14.05 -5.01 7.42
N THR A 121 13.95 -5.30 6.12
CA THR A 121 15.12 -5.36 5.23
C THR A 121 15.46 -3.99 4.65
N HIS A 122 16.61 -3.85 4.00
CA HIS A 122 17.02 -2.67 3.24
C HIS A 122 16.85 -2.84 1.71
N SER A 123 15.93 -3.70 1.29
CA SER A 123 15.66 -3.98 -0.12
C SER A 123 15.14 -2.76 -0.89
N GLY A 124 15.66 -2.56 -2.11
CA GLY A 124 15.14 -1.62 -3.10
C GLY A 124 14.03 -2.19 -4.00
N GLY A 125 13.57 -3.41 -3.74
CA GLY A 125 12.52 -4.08 -4.51
C GLY A 125 11.14 -3.41 -4.42
N CYS A 126 10.21 -3.88 -5.26
CA CYS A 126 8.88 -3.30 -5.43
C CYS A 126 7.86 -3.68 -4.35
N GLY A 127 8.21 -4.55 -3.40
CA GLY A 127 7.28 -5.10 -2.40
C GLY A 127 6.48 -4.05 -1.63
N SER A 128 7.07 -2.89 -1.34
CA SER A 128 6.37 -1.79 -0.67
C SER A 128 5.41 -1.01 -1.58
N ILE A 129 5.74 -0.86 -2.86
CA ILE A 129 4.96 -0.03 -3.79
C ILE A 129 3.82 -0.83 -4.42
N MET A 130 4.01 -2.12 -4.73
CA MET A 130 2.98 -2.94 -5.40
C MET A 130 1.67 -3.02 -4.62
N ARG A 131 1.75 -2.96 -3.29
CA ARG A 131 0.62 -3.08 -2.37
C ARG A 131 0.11 -1.79 -1.75
N LEU A 132 0.67 -0.61 -2.08
CA LEU A 132 0.48 0.59 -1.25
C LEU A 132 -0.93 1.21 -1.33
N THR A 133 -1.67 0.96 -2.42
CA THR A 133 -2.89 1.69 -2.80
C THR A 133 -3.90 1.83 -1.66
N PRO A 134 -4.20 0.79 -0.86
CA PRO A 134 -5.10 0.89 0.29
C PRO A 134 -4.69 1.96 1.30
N ALA A 135 -3.39 2.07 1.64
CA ALA A 135 -2.91 3.07 2.58
C ALA A 135 -3.07 4.51 2.06
N ALA A 136 -2.98 4.72 0.75
CA ALA A 136 -3.19 6.03 0.14
C ALA A 136 -4.67 6.44 0.08
N LEU A 137 -5.58 5.48 -0.15
CA LEU A 137 -7.00 5.76 -0.42
C LEU A 137 -7.90 5.65 0.83
N LEU A 138 -7.60 4.76 1.77
CA LEU A 138 -8.39 4.55 2.99
C LEU A 138 -8.00 5.49 4.14
N ALA A 139 -6.74 5.91 4.21
CA ALA A 139 -6.27 6.78 5.27
C ALA A 139 -7.02 8.11 5.31
N ASP A 140 -7.11 8.69 6.52
CA ASP A 140 -7.69 10.02 6.71
C ASP A 140 -6.94 11.08 5.91
N GLU A 141 -7.67 12.07 5.41
CA GLU A 141 -7.10 13.21 4.70
C GLU A 141 -5.95 13.85 5.51
N GLY A 142 -4.83 14.08 4.81
CA GLY A 142 -3.61 14.62 5.41
C GLY A 142 -2.68 13.58 6.06
N THR A 143 -3.14 12.33 6.25
CA THR A 143 -2.30 11.25 6.83
C THR A 143 -1.84 10.20 5.81
N GLN A 144 -2.39 10.27 4.60
CA GLN A 144 -2.24 9.27 3.52
C GLN A 144 -0.78 9.03 3.15
N MET A 145 -0.02 10.10 2.88
CA MET A 145 1.40 10.03 2.57
C MET A 145 2.19 9.30 3.67
N GLY A 146 1.89 9.64 4.92
CA GLY A 146 2.51 8.99 6.05
C GLY A 146 2.25 7.49 6.06
N TRP A 147 0.98 7.06 5.95
CA TRP A 147 0.64 5.63 6.00
C TRP A 147 1.22 4.84 4.82
N ALA A 148 1.16 5.41 3.61
CA ALA A 148 1.64 4.78 2.40
C ALA A 148 3.16 4.54 2.41
N VAL A 149 3.94 5.46 3.01
CA VAL A 149 5.39 5.27 3.19
C VAL A 149 5.68 4.29 4.32
N THR A 150 5.05 4.42 5.49
CA THR A 150 5.44 3.60 6.65
C THR A 150 5.05 2.15 6.51
N GLN A 151 3.94 1.79 5.85
CA GLN A 151 3.60 0.38 5.60
C GLN A 151 4.73 -0.36 4.85
N GLY A 152 5.46 0.36 3.99
CA GLY A 152 6.59 -0.19 3.26
C GLY A 152 7.74 -0.55 4.19
N LEU A 153 7.96 0.24 5.25
CA LEU A 153 9.05 0.07 6.22
C LEU A 153 8.97 -1.20 7.04
N ILE A 154 7.86 -1.96 7.00
CA ILE A 154 7.79 -3.27 7.66
C ILE A 154 8.72 -4.27 6.97
N THR A 155 8.93 -4.13 5.66
CA THR A 155 9.69 -5.09 4.84
C THR A 155 10.80 -4.45 4.00
N HIS A 156 10.67 -3.17 3.65
CA HIS A 156 11.51 -2.46 2.68
C HIS A 156 11.90 -1.06 3.18
N ASN A 157 12.94 -0.99 4.01
CA ASN A 157 13.54 0.25 4.51
C ASN A 157 14.75 0.67 3.67
N SER A 158 14.52 0.96 2.38
CA SER A 158 15.52 1.57 1.50
C SER A 158 15.07 2.95 1.02
N PRO A 159 16.01 3.86 0.68
CA PRO A 159 15.65 5.15 0.09
C PRO A 159 14.82 5.01 -1.19
N LEU A 160 15.14 4.03 -2.04
CA LEU A 160 14.41 3.77 -3.28
C LEU A 160 12.96 3.35 -3.01
N ALA A 161 12.74 2.36 -2.14
CA ALA A 161 11.40 1.89 -1.78
C ALA A 161 10.53 3.03 -1.18
N ARG A 162 11.14 3.88 -0.35
CA ARG A 162 10.46 5.04 0.25
C ARG A 162 10.15 6.12 -0.79
N ALA A 163 11.07 6.43 -1.69
CA ALA A 163 10.84 7.41 -2.75
C ALA A 163 9.73 6.95 -3.71
N SER A 164 9.74 5.67 -4.10
CA SER A 164 8.73 5.09 -4.97
C SER A 164 7.33 5.16 -4.34
N THR A 165 7.20 4.82 -3.05
CA THR A 165 5.91 4.92 -2.34
C THR A 165 5.42 6.36 -2.23
N VAL A 166 6.29 7.35 -1.98
CA VAL A 166 5.92 8.77 -2.03
C VAL A 166 5.38 9.14 -3.40
N MET A 167 6.09 8.79 -4.48
CA MET A 167 5.70 9.16 -5.84
C MET A 167 4.36 8.56 -6.23
N LEU A 168 4.15 7.26 -6.04
CA LEU A 168 2.87 6.64 -6.39
C LEU A 168 1.72 7.18 -5.52
N THR A 169 1.98 7.48 -4.25
CA THR A 169 0.97 8.13 -3.40
C THR A 169 0.62 9.52 -3.95
N ALA A 170 1.59 10.31 -4.38
CA ALA A 170 1.32 11.61 -4.98
C ALA A 170 0.45 11.48 -6.25
N VAL A 171 0.76 10.53 -7.12
CA VAL A 171 -0.03 10.23 -8.33
C VAL A 171 -1.47 9.84 -7.99
N LEU A 172 -1.68 8.96 -6.99
CA LEU A 172 -3.02 8.54 -6.58
C LEU A 172 -3.87 9.67 -5.97
N LEU A 173 -3.21 10.68 -5.37
CA LEU A 173 -3.85 11.78 -4.67
C LEU A 173 -4.02 13.05 -5.50
N ALA A 174 -3.29 13.17 -6.60
CA ALA A 174 -3.32 14.29 -7.50
C ALA A 174 -4.58 14.26 -8.38
N GLU A 175 -5.11 15.44 -8.66
CA GLU A 175 -5.98 15.67 -9.82
C GLU A 175 -5.13 15.94 -11.07
N PRO A 176 -5.65 15.76 -12.30
CA PRO A 176 -4.85 15.78 -13.54
C PRO A 176 -3.98 17.03 -13.78
N THR A 177 -4.28 18.15 -13.13
CA THR A 177 -3.55 19.42 -13.29
C THR A 177 -2.72 19.80 -12.06
N GLU A 178 -2.69 18.99 -11.00
CA GLU A 178 -1.90 19.27 -9.80
C GLU A 178 -0.41 18.88 -10.01
N ASP A 179 0.51 19.67 -9.47
CA ASP A 179 1.93 19.32 -9.42
C ASP A 179 2.17 18.21 -8.39
N LEU A 180 2.86 17.14 -8.79
CA LEU A 180 3.06 15.97 -7.94
C LEU A 180 3.98 16.24 -6.75
N ILE A 181 4.97 17.13 -6.89
CA ILE A 181 5.89 17.49 -5.81
C ILE A 181 5.14 18.27 -4.73
N ASP A 182 4.23 19.12 -5.14
CA ASP A 182 3.35 19.87 -4.26
C ASP A 182 2.40 18.95 -3.48
N VAL A 183 1.76 17.99 -4.17
CA VAL A 183 0.94 16.96 -3.53
C VAL A 183 1.78 16.12 -2.56
N ALA A 184 3.01 15.76 -2.94
CA ALA A 184 3.94 15.01 -2.09
C ALA A 184 4.31 15.77 -0.81
N ARG A 185 4.46 17.09 -0.88
CA ARG A 185 4.72 17.98 0.25
C ARG A 185 3.49 18.20 1.15
N GLY A 186 2.32 17.72 0.74
CA GLY A 186 1.06 18.03 1.40
C GLY A 186 0.57 19.46 1.16
N TRP A 187 1.16 20.17 0.20
CA TRP A 187 0.67 21.48 -0.23
C TRP A 187 -0.49 21.26 -1.20
N ARG A 188 -1.66 21.77 -0.85
CA ARG A 188 -2.78 21.90 -1.78
C ARG A 188 -3.01 23.40 -1.97
N PRO A 189 -2.86 23.96 -3.18
CA PRO A 189 -3.28 25.33 -3.42
C PRO A 189 -4.75 25.44 -3.00
N THR A 190 -5.10 26.48 -2.26
CA THR A 190 -6.47 26.72 -1.81
C THR A 190 -7.40 26.61 -3.01
N ARG A 191 -8.31 25.62 -2.98
CA ARG A 191 -9.30 25.45 -4.05
C ARG A 191 -10.07 26.76 -4.16
N CYS A 192 -9.86 27.51 -5.24
CA CYS A 192 -10.78 28.57 -5.60
C CYS A 192 -12.11 27.89 -5.92
N SER A 193 -13.05 27.97 -4.98
CA SER A 193 -14.43 27.59 -5.22
C SER A 193 -15.00 28.60 -6.23
N PRO A 194 -15.58 28.15 -7.36
CA PRO A 194 -16.25 29.05 -8.31
C PRO A 194 -17.40 29.86 -7.68
N ARG A 195 -17.84 29.49 -6.46
CA ARG A 195 -18.93 30.15 -5.73
C ARG A 195 -18.47 31.22 -4.76
N THR A 196 -17.18 31.31 -4.45
CA THR A 196 -16.64 32.21 -3.41
C THR A 196 -15.31 32.78 -3.87
N GLY A 197 -15.32 33.54 -4.97
CA GLY A 197 -14.11 34.14 -5.57
C GLY A 197 -13.12 34.72 -4.55
N CYS A 198 -11.84 34.72 -4.94
CA CYS A 198 -10.68 35.13 -4.11
C CYS A 198 -10.92 36.37 -3.25
#